data_AF-A0A3S2PD39-F1
#
_entry.id   AF-A0A3S2PD39-F1
#
_cell.length_a   1.000
_cell.length_b   1.000
_cell.length_c   1.000
_cell.angle_alpha   90.00
_cell.angle_beta   90.00
_cell.angle_gamma   90.00
#
_symmetry.space_group_name_H-M   'P 1'
#
loop_
_entity.id
_entity.type
_entity.pdbx_description
1 polymer ?
#
loop_
_entity_poly.entity_id
_entity_poly.type
_entity_poly.pdbx_seq_one_letter_code
_entity_poly.pdbx_strand_id
1 'polypeptide(L)'
;MVNMSLSVKVMRDGQLEKRSSGLLQLWKKKRCVLTEEGLRLHSCRGGGGGGGGGDPAPESGWSSKAKELRFELMTTVDCVEYKRGMVYFTVVMTTGKEIDFRCPQDGTAWNAEIALALHRGGRRALIRRRSHLIQSGSSFWICKASWDICRKAVHF
;
A
#
# COMPACT_ATOMS: atom_id res chain seq x y z
N MET A 1 -33.46 -7.11 1.86
CA MET A 1 -32.17 -6.54 1.40
C MET A 1 -31.23 -6.49 2.60
N VAL A 2 -30.30 -7.43 2.74
CA VAL A 2 -29.25 -7.34 3.75
C VAL A 2 -28.18 -6.38 3.24
N ASN A 3 -28.07 -5.23 3.90
CA ASN A 3 -26.98 -4.29 3.68
C ASN A 3 -25.71 -4.90 4.29
N MET A 4 -25.04 -5.77 3.53
CA MET A 4 -23.74 -6.33 3.89
C MET A 4 -22.67 -5.24 3.71
N SER A 5 -22.58 -4.31 4.65
CA SER A 5 -21.38 -3.48 4.79
C SER A 5 -20.24 -4.41 5.24
N LEU A 6 -19.55 -5.01 4.28
CA LEU A 6 -18.35 -5.81 4.54
C LEU A 6 -17.35 -4.93 5.30
N SER A 7 -17.17 -5.21 6.58
CA SER A 7 -16.16 -4.56 7.41
C SER A 7 -14.79 -4.86 6.79
N VAL A 8 -14.15 -3.83 6.22
CA VAL A 8 -12.83 -3.98 5.60
C VAL A 8 -11.81 -4.35 6.68
N LYS A 9 -11.28 -5.57 6.62
CA LYS A 9 -10.31 -6.07 7.60
C LYS A 9 -9.01 -5.27 7.48
N VAL A 10 -8.63 -4.60 8.56
CA VAL A 10 -7.33 -3.92 8.70
C VAL A 10 -6.27 -4.96 9.05
N MET A 11 -5.23 -5.04 8.23
CA MET A 11 -4.08 -5.94 8.43
C MET A 11 -2.97 -5.25 9.21
N ARG A 12 -2.76 -3.95 8.97
CA ARG A 12 -1.79 -3.12 9.68
C ARG A 12 -2.21 -1.65 9.66
N ASP A 13 -1.91 -0.96 10.74
CA ASP A 13 -2.04 0.49 10.88
C ASP A 13 -0.73 1.04 11.45
N GLY A 14 -0.26 2.17 10.94
CA GLY A 14 0.95 2.81 11.43
C GLY A 14 1.45 3.90 10.52
N GLN A 15 2.76 4.16 10.55
CA GLN A 15 3.34 5.31 9.88
C GLN A 15 4.33 4.89 8.79
N LEU A 16 4.24 5.56 7.63
CA LEU A 16 5.22 5.50 6.55
C LEU A 16 5.56 6.92 6.11
N GLU A 17 6.76 7.13 5.60
CA GLU A 17 7.10 8.35 4.90
C GLU A 17 6.99 8.12 3.40
N LYS A 18 6.20 8.96 2.71
CA LYS A 18 6.05 8.90 1.27
C LYS A 18 6.85 10.01 0.61
N ARG A 19 7.61 9.69 -0.44
CA ARG A 19 8.27 10.68 -1.29
C ARG A 19 7.25 11.51 -2.08
N SER A 20 7.43 12.83 -2.10
CA SER A 20 6.63 13.72 -2.94
C SER A 20 7.10 13.65 -4.39
N SER A 21 6.17 13.70 -5.34
CA SER A 21 6.49 13.75 -6.77
C SER A 21 6.87 15.16 -7.27
N GLY A 22 7.13 16.11 -6.38
CA GLY A 22 7.48 17.49 -6.72
C GLY A 22 9.00 17.71 -6.77
N LEU A 23 9.42 18.91 -7.17
CA LEU A 23 10.83 19.27 -7.36
C LEU A 23 11.71 19.00 -6.12
N LEU A 24 11.17 19.23 -4.92
CA LEU A 24 11.92 19.09 -3.67
C LEU A 24 12.07 17.64 -3.16
N GLN A 25 11.39 16.67 -3.78
CA GLN A 25 11.49 15.22 -3.45
C GLN A 25 11.43 14.90 -1.94
N LEU A 26 10.62 15.65 -1.19
CA LEU A 26 10.54 15.55 0.27
C LEU A 26 9.81 14.28 0.72
N TRP A 27 10.26 13.74 1.85
CA TRP A 27 9.60 12.63 2.55
C TRP A 27 8.53 13.19 3.49
N LYS A 28 7.28 12.79 3.30
CA LYS A 28 6.14 13.24 4.11
C LYS A 28 5.57 12.08 4.90
N LYS A 29 5.50 12.22 6.22
CA LYS A 29 4.85 11.26 7.12
C LYS A 29 3.37 11.10 6.77
N LYS A 30 2.92 9.85 6.66
CA LYS A 30 1.54 9.43 6.40
C LYS A 30 1.14 8.42 7.45
N ARG A 31 -0.12 8.48 7.90
CA ARG A 31 -0.74 7.33 8.55
C ARG A 31 -1.22 6.41 7.44
N CYS A 32 -0.78 5.18 7.50
CA CYS A 32 -1.00 4.16 6.50
C CYS A 32 -1.85 3.05 7.11
N VAL A 33 -2.90 2.66 6.40
CA VAL A 33 -3.76 1.56 6.80
C VAL A 33 -3.73 0.53 5.68
N LEU A 34 -3.10 -0.61 5.95
CA LEU A 34 -3.09 -1.77 5.07
C LEU A 34 -4.35 -2.59 5.31
N THR A 35 -5.07 -2.85 4.23
CA THR A 35 -6.29 -3.66 4.23
C THR A 35 -6.16 -4.80 3.24
N GLU A 36 -7.18 -5.65 3.17
CA GLU A 36 -7.24 -6.71 2.17
C GLU A 36 -7.39 -6.23 0.71
N GLU A 37 -7.81 -4.97 0.52
CA GLU A 37 -8.08 -4.36 -0.79
C GLU A 37 -6.92 -3.46 -1.28
N GLY A 38 -6.15 -2.91 -0.35
CA GLY A 38 -5.07 -2.00 -0.67
C GLY A 38 -4.51 -1.24 0.52
N LEU A 39 -3.69 -0.22 0.21
CA LEU A 39 -3.03 0.66 1.17
C LEU A 39 -3.68 2.05 1.15
N ARG A 40 -4.25 2.50 2.27
CA ARG A 40 -4.80 3.84 2.43
C ARG A 40 -3.79 4.78 3.07
N LEU A 41 -3.62 5.96 2.49
CA LEU A 41 -2.67 6.99 2.92
C LEU A 41 -3.42 8.21 3.41
N HIS A 42 -3.32 8.50 4.71
CA HIS A 42 -3.88 9.69 5.33
C HIS A 42 -2.77 10.74 5.50
N SER A 43 -3.04 11.96 5.03
CA SER A 43 -2.12 13.09 5.18
C SER A 43 -2.32 13.76 6.54
N CYS A 44 -1.27 14.24 7.20
CA CYS A 44 -1.44 15.12 8.34
C CYS A 44 -2.09 16.45 7.90
N ARG A 45 -2.98 17.02 8.73
CA ARG A 45 -3.79 18.21 8.42
C ARG A 45 -2.98 19.51 8.28
N GLY A 46 -1.65 19.49 8.44
CA GLY A 46 -0.75 20.65 8.28
C GLY A 46 0.31 20.53 7.17
N GLY A 47 0.28 19.50 6.32
CA GLY A 47 1.37 19.20 5.37
C GLY A 47 1.26 19.81 3.96
N GLY A 48 0.30 20.72 3.74
CA GLY A 48 0.08 21.40 2.46
C GLY A 48 -0.23 22.88 2.69
N GLY A 49 0.59 23.76 2.11
CA GLY A 49 0.36 25.19 2.12
C GLY A 49 -1.00 25.53 1.52
N GLY A 50 -1.78 26.31 2.26
CA GLY A 50 -3.13 26.72 1.91
C GLY A 50 -3.85 27.16 3.19
N GLY A 51 -3.78 28.46 3.48
CA GLY A 51 -4.42 29.06 4.64
C GLY A 51 -5.94 28.89 4.64
N GLY A 52 -6.52 28.92 5.83
CA GLY A 52 -7.96 28.90 6.04
C GLY A 52 -8.27 28.51 7.47
N GLY A 53 -8.51 29.52 8.31
CA GLY A 53 -9.01 29.34 9.68
C GLY A 53 -10.28 28.50 9.69
N GLY A 54 -10.38 27.63 10.69
CA GLY A 54 -11.52 26.75 10.90
C GLY A 54 -11.26 25.80 12.06
N ASP A 55 -11.72 26.25 13.23
CA ASP A 55 -12.08 25.58 14.49
C ASP A 55 -11.34 24.31 14.98
N PRO A 56 -11.13 24.18 16.31
CA PRO A 56 -10.52 22.99 16.90
C PRO A 56 -11.55 21.84 16.92
N ALA A 57 -11.45 20.92 15.96
CA ALA A 57 -12.18 19.64 15.99
C ALA A 57 -11.21 18.49 16.34
N PRO A 58 -11.69 17.43 17.03
CA PRO A 58 -10.92 16.69 18.04
C PRO A 58 -9.87 15.70 17.49
N GLU A 59 -8.79 15.58 18.26
CA GLU A 59 -7.95 14.38 18.55
C GLU A 59 -7.38 13.50 17.42
N SER A 60 -7.54 13.82 16.13
CA SER A 60 -6.73 13.16 15.10
C SER A 60 -6.24 14.16 14.06
N GLY A 61 -4.96 14.53 14.16
CA GLY A 61 -4.28 15.48 13.26
C GLY A 61 -4.14 15.01 11.80
N TRP A 62 -5.01 14.12 11.32
CA TRP A 62 -5.03 13.51 10.00
C TRP A 62 -6.21 14.04 9.18
N SER A 63 -5.98 14.29 7.90
CA SER A 63 -6.99 14.71 6.94
C SER A 63 -7.94 13.57 6.60
N SER A 64 -9.23 13.90 6.49
CA SER A 64 -10.27 12.98 6.01
C SER A 64 -10.08 12.57 4.55
N LYS A 65 -9.24 13.28 3.78
CA LYS A 65 -8.92 12.94 2.38
C LYS A 65 -7.81 11.88 2.34
N ALA A 66 -8.22 10.62 2.33
CA ALA A 66 -7.32 9.48 2.16
C ALA A 66 -7.06 9.19 0.67
N LYS A 67 -5.81 8.90 0.31
CA LYS A 67 -5.49 8.33 -1.00
C LYS A 67 -5.39 6.81 -0.88
N GLU A 68 -6.17 6.10 -1.69
CA GLU A 68 -6.13 4.63 -1.71
C GLU A 68 -5.28 4.13 -2.88
N LEU A 69 -4.32 3.26 -2.57
CA LEU A 69 -3.58 2.47 -3.53
C LEU A 69 -4.18 1.06 -3.51
N ARG A 70 -5.04 0.75 -4.47
CA ARG A 70 -5.71 -0.55 -4.56
C ARG A 70 -4.77 -1.61 -5.13
N PHE A 71 -4.81 -2.82 -4.60
CA PHE A 71 -4.01 -3.94 -5.12
C PHE A 71 -4.32 -4.27 -6.58
N GLU A 72 -5.57 -4.07 -7.03
CA GLU A 72 -5.96 -4.23 -8.44
C GLU A 72 -5.19 -3.30 -9.40
N LEU A 73 -4.65 -2.20 -8.87
CA LEU A 73 -3.88 -1.20 -9.62
C LEU A 73 -2.39 -1.21 -9.27
N MET A 74 -1.93 -2.14 -8.43
CA MET A 74 -0.51 -2.32 -8.12
C MET A 74 0.06 -3.46 -8.96
N THR A 75 1.22 -3.21 -9.56
CA THR A 75 1.99 -4.21 -10.30
C THR A 75 2.94 -4.96 -9.36
N THR A 76 3.73 -4.22 -8.58
CA THR A 76 4.75 -4.79 -7.68
C THR A 76 5.04 -3.86 -6.50
N VAL A 77 5.68 -4.44 -5.49
CA VAL A 77 6.31 -3.74 -4.38
C VAL A 77 7.77 -4.18 -4.34
N ASP A 78 8.67 -3.27 -4.67
CA ASP A 78 10.09 -3.57 -4.76
C ASP A 78 10.81 -2.96 -3.55
N CYS A 79 11.64 -3.76 -2.88
CA CYS A 79 12.51 -3.24 -1.82
C CYS A 79 13.76 -2.65 -2.48
N VAL A 80 13.93 -1.36 -2.33
CA VAL A 80 15.03 -0.61 -2.94
C VAL A 80 15.86 -0.12 -1.78
N GLU A 81 16.89 -0.85 -1.38
CA GLU A 81 17.91 -0.40 -0.39
C GLU A 81 17.52 -0.44 1.10
N TYR A 82 18.47 -0.92 1.91
CA TYR A 82 18.49 -0.78 3.37
C TYR A 82 19.66 0.14 3.72
N LYS A 83 19.40 1.26 4.39
CA LYS A 83 20.44 2.26 4.67
C LYS A 83 20.17 2.99 5.97
N ARG A 84 21.18 3.05 6.84
CA ARG A 84 21.16 3.80 8.11
C ARG A 84 19.93 3.47 8.97
N GLY A 85 19.57 2.19 9.07
CA GLY A 85 18.41 1.72 9.84
C GLY A 85 17.04 2.05 9.23
N MET A 86 17.00 2.46 7.96
CA MET A 86 15.78 2.70 7.20
C MET A 86 15.65 1.69 6.06
N VAL A 87 14.43 1.25 5.81
CA VAL A 87 14.03 0.47 4.65
C VAL A 87 13.42 1.42 3.64
N TYR A 88 13.89 1.37 2.40
CA TYR A 88 13.33 2.11 1.28
C TYR A 88 12.67 1.13 0.31
N PHE A 89 11.50 1.49 -0.21
CA PHE A 89 10.76 0.62 -1.12
C PHE A 89 9.84 1.43 -2.04
N THR A 90 9.55 0.85 -3.20
CA THR A 90 8.75 1.48 -4.26
C THR A 90 7.54 0.63 -4.56
N VAL A 91 6.37 1.27 -4.58
CA VAL A 91 5.14 0.66 -5.09
C VAL A 91 4.96 1.11 -6.54
N VAL A 92 4.94 0.14 -7.46
CA VAL A 92 4.74 0.38 -8.88
C VAL A 92 3.28 0.11 -9.22
N MET A 93 2.60 1.10 -9.79
CA MET A 93 1.21 0.97 -10.23
C MET A 93 1.12 0.41 -11.66
N THR A 94 -0.03 -0.12 -12.04
CA THR A 94 -0.29 -0.61 -13.41
C THR A 94 -0.17 0.48 -14.48
N THR A 95 -0.30 1.74 -14.10
CA THR A 95 -0.07 2.89 -14.99
C THR A 95 1.42 3.20 -15.22
N GLY A 96 2.35 2.41 -14.68
CA GLY A 96 3.78 2.70 -14.65
C GLY A 96 4.19 3.76 -13.62
N LYS A 97 3.25 4.23 -12.78
CA LYS A 97 3.56 5.24 -11.75
C LYS A 97 4.26 4.59 -10.57
N GLU A 98 5.42 5.13 -10.22
CA GLU A 98 6.18 4.73 -9.04
C GLU A 98 5.87 5.63 -7.83
N ILE A 99 5.79 5.02 -6.65
CA ILE A 99 5.55 5.71 -5.39
C ILE A 99 6.52 5.19 -4.35
N ASP A 100 7.47 6.02 -3.94
CA ASP A 100 8.49 5.63 -2.97
C ASP A 100 8.04 5.88 -1.55
N PHE A 101 8.40 4.93 -0.71
CA PHE A 101 8.19 4.94 0.72
C PHE A 101 9.48 4.63 1.45
N ARG A 102 9.55 5.09 2.70
CA ARG A 102 10.54 4.60 3.65
C ARG A 102 9.96 4.48 5.05
N CYS A 103 10.57 3.61 5.84
CA CYS A 103 10.27 3.44 7.26
C CYS A 103 11.52 2.98 8.03
N PRO A 104 11.53 3.13 9.36
CA PRO A 104 12.52 2.46 10.18
C PRO A 104 12.48 0.94 9.97
N GLN A 105 13.61 0.27 10.21
CA GLN A 105 13.76 -1.17 10.05
C GLN A 105 13.26 -1.98 11.26
N ASP A 106 12.73 -1.33 12.30
CA ASP A 106 12.30 -2.02 13.52
C ASP A 106 10.98 -2.80 13.33
N GLY A 107 10.99 -4.07 13.72
CA GLY A 107 9.84 -4.97 13.63
C GLY A 107 9.53 -5.50 12.23
N THR A 108 8.27 -5.89 11.97
CA THR A 108 7.84 -6.34 10.64
C THR A 108 7.92 -5.20 9.64
N ALA A 109 8.60 -5.42 8.53
CA ALA A 109 8.81 -4.38 7.52
C ALA A 109 7.55 -4.17 6.65
N TRP A 110 7.15 -2.92 6.46
CA TRP A 110 5.95 -2.55 5.70
C TRP A 110 5.94 -3.11 4.27
N ASN A 111 7.07 -3.11 3.59
CA ASN A 111 7.21 -3.65 2.24
C ASN A 111 6.83 -5.14 2.17
N ALA A 112 7.25 -5.94 3.15
CA ALA A 112 6.95 -7.37 3.20
C ALA A 112 5.44 -7.62 3.40
N GLU A 113 4.81 -6.87 4.30
CA GLU A 113 3.37 -7.00 4.53
C GLU A 113 2.53 -6.55 3.33
N ILE A 114 2.90 -5.45 2.68
CA ILE A 114 2.22 -4.98 1.47
C ILE A 114 2.42 -5.99 0.34
N ALA A 115 3.62 -6.55 0.14
CA ALA A 115 3.88 -7.56 -0.88
C ALA A 115 3.07 -8.85 -0.64
N LEU A 116 3.02 -9.33 0.61
CA LEU A 116 2.20 -10.49 0.98
C LEU A 116 0.71 -10.22 0.80
N ALA A 117 0.24 -9.02 1.16
CA ALA A 117 -1.15 -8.62 0.97
C ALA A 117 -1.51 -8.49 -0.52
N LEU A 118 -0.63 -7.91 -1.34
CA LEU A 118 -0.78 -7.84 -2.80
C LEU A 118 -0.86 -9.23 -3.42
N HIS A 119 0.01 -10.17 -3.00
CA HIS A 119 -0.02 -11.54 -3.50
C HIS A 119 -1.28 -12.31 -3.06
N ARG A 120 -1.76 -12.10 -1.82
CA ARG A 120 -3.03 -12.67 -1.32
C ARG A 120 -4.24 -12.06 -2.04
N GLY A 121 -4.25 -10.74 -2.21
CA GLY A 121 -5.28 -9.98 -2.93
C GLY A 121 -5.33 -10.31 -4.41
N GLY A 122 -4.17 -10.46 -5.06
CA GLY A 122 -4.05 -10.93 -6.44
C GLY A 122 -4.57 -12.35 -6.62
N ARG A 123 -4.32 -13.26 -5.67
CA ARG A 123 -4.94 -14.59 -5.65
C ARG A 123 -6.46 -14.52 -5.52
N ARG A 124 -7.01 -13.67 -4.66
CA ARG A 124 -8.47 -13.45 -4.54
C ARG A 124 -9.07 -12.82 -5.80
N ALA A 125 -8.41 -11.82 -6.38
CA ALA A 125 -8.84 -11.20 -7.64
C ALA A 125 -8.75 -12.17 -8.82
N LEU A 126 -7.78 -13.09 -8.82
CA LEU A 126 -7.68 -14.20 -9.77
C LEU A 126 -8.79 -15.23 -9.56
N ILE A 127 -9.12 -15.58 -8.32
CA ILE A 127 -10.23 -16.50 -8.00
C ILE A 127 -11.59 -15.87 -8.36
N ARG A 128 -11.79 -14.59 -8.05
CA ARG A 128 -12.98 -13.80 -8.44
C ARG A 128 -13.08 -13.71 -9.97
N ARG A 129 -11.97 -13.43 -10.65
CA ARG A 129 -11.92 -13.45 -12.12
C ARG A 129 -12.14 -14.86 -12.69
N ARG A 130 -11.61 -15.92 -12.09
CA ARG A 130 -11.87 -17.32 -12.49
C ARG A 130 -13.35 -17.69 -12.37
N SER A 131 -14.04 -17.23 -11.33
CA SER A 131 -15.49 -17.41 -11.22
C SER A 131 -16.27 -16.72 -12.36
N HIS A 132 -15.71 -15.68 -12.98
CA HIS A 132 -16.27 -15.01 -14.15
C HIS A 132 -15.71 -15.55 -15.49
N LEU A 133 -14.50 -16.13 -15.50
CA LEU A 133 -13.79 -16.62 -16.69
C LEU A 133 -13.96 -18.11 -16.99
N ILE A 134 -14.68 -18.88 -16.16
CA ILE A 134 -15.15 -20.24 -16.53
C ILE A 134 -16.07 -20.20 -17.79
N GLN A 135 -16.37 -19.01 -18.34
CA GLN A 135 -16.98 -18.84 -19.66
C GLN A 135 -16.02 -18.57 -20.84
N SER A 136 -14.69 -18.37 -20.66
CA SER A 136 -13.86 -17.89 -21.80
C SER A 136 -12.39 -18.37 -21.88
N GLY A 137 -12.05 -19.52 -21.29
CA GLY A 137 -10.81 -20.28 -21.53
C GLY A 137 -9.58 -19.51 -22.05
N SER A 138 -8.74 -18.96 -21.17
CA SER A 138 -7.39 -18.49 -21.53
C SER A 138 -6.45 -18.44 -20.32
N SER A 139 -5.27 -19.02 -20.49
CA SER A 139 -4.19 -19.18 -19.50
C SER A 139 -3.41 -17.88 -19.30
N PHE A 140 -3.07 -17.49 -18.06
CA PHE A 140 -2.19 -16.33 -17.82
C PHE A 140 -1.12 -16.61 -16.76
N TRP A 141 0.07 -16.11 -17.07
CA TRP A 141 1.37 -16.38 -16.46
C TRP A 141 1.55 -15.69 -15.10
N ILE A 142 2.22 -16.36 -14.15
CA ILE A 142 2.65 -15.80 -12.86
C ILE A 142 4.16 -15.53 -12.93
N CYS A 143 4.57 -14.27 -12.72
CA CYS A 143 5.97 -13.88 -12.61
C CYS A 143 6.64 -14.55 -11.39
N LYS A 144 7.64 -15.39 -11.66
CA LYS A 144 8.42 -16.21 -10.71
C LYS A 144 9.30 -15.39 -9.76
N ALA A 145 9.68 -14.16 -10.12
CA ALA A 145 10.65 -13.35 -9.39
C ALA A 145 10.18 -12.81 -8.02
N SER A 146 8.87 -12.55 -7.85
CA SER A 146 8.33 -12.01 -6.59
C SER A 146 8.21 -13.09 -5.49
N TRP A 147 8.13 -14.37 -5.88
CA TRP A 147 8.06 -15.51 -4.96
C TRP A 147 9.39 -15.78 -4.25
N ASP A 148 10.52 -15.67 -4.97
CA ASP A 148 11.84 -16.00 -4.40
C ASP A 148 12.30 -14.98 -3.34
N ILE A 149 11.81 -13.74 -3.39
CA ILE A 149 12.05 -12.72 -2.36
C ILE A 149 11.20 -13.00 -1.11
N CYS A 150 9.92 -13.38 -1.28
CA CYS A 150 9.07 -13.76 -0.15
C CYS A 150 9.54 -15.07 0.52
N ARG A 151 10.10 -16.01 -0.25
CA ARG A 151 10.61 -17.29 0.29
C ARG A 151 11.82 -17.11 1.21
N LYS A 152 12.69 -16.12 0.94
CA LYS A 152 13.83 -15.80 1.81
C LYS A 152 13.43 -15.08 3.09
N ALA A 153 12.28 -14.41 3.11
CA ALA A 153 11.80 -13.66 4.28
C ALA A 153 11.02 -14.50 5.31
N VAL A 154 10.62 -15.73 4.98
CA VAL A 154 9.85 -16.63 5.87
C VAL A 154 10.75 -17.70 6.53
N HIS A 155 12.05 -17.72 6.20
CA HIS A 155 13.04 -18.64 6.79
C HIS A 155 14.11 -17.88 7.60
N PHE A 156 13.66 -16.97 8.48
CA PHE A 156 14.41 -16.50 9.64
C PHE A 156 13.49 -16.49 10.86
#